data_AF-A0A3N4EDD8-F1
#
_entry.id   AF-A0A3N4EDD8-F1
#
_cell.length_a   1.000
_cell.length_b   1.000
_cell.length_c   1.000
_cell.angle_alpha   90.00
_cell.angle_beta   90.00
_cell.angle_gamma   90.00
#
_symmetry.space_group_name_H-M   'P 1'
#
loop_
_entity.id
_entity.type
_entity.pdbx_description
1 polymer ?
#
loop_
_entity_poly.entity_id
_entity_poly.type
_entity_poly.pdbx_seq_one_letter_code
_entity_poly.pdbx_strand_id
1 'polypeptide(L)'
;MKLPLIISCFVLVGCQSTPYAMIDGSQSKISDADNYNVEIIAIDGAFQSGKLTKNIKPGYHTVHLSTTGPLRSKKASSTLVYPLLAKECMRYVVSAQHGPSNKDDWEIKVLDERLIPACTPSPAEPEVAVVIPDYAKPPSEVNCLMPSQLNNHTTPVVLFHSVAACIQSQDYNAAINGYFLAGAYVYFDTLRVTHKPSHAVVELIKKNSIWKLSALEQQHFEQKLAEFLASEQKKTACEWVATVAEPDYSPDYMLQHLPKAGATSNSATDLSVDIKATLFNATLKDYLGCPSPKA
;
A
#
# COMPACT_ATOMS: atom_id res chain seq x y z
N MET A 1 -14.48 -73.53 18.50
CA MET A 1 -15.03 -72.22 18.11
C MET A 1 -13.99 -71.15 18.43
N LYS A 2 -13.39 -70.51 17.42
CA LYS A 2 -12.41 -69.42 17.60
C LYS A 2 -13.11 -68.10 17.28
N LEU A 3 -13.16 -67.20 18.26
CA LEU A 3 -13.78 -65.89 18.16
C LEU A 3 -12.71 -64.88 17.67
N PRO A 4 -12.91 -64.15 16.57
CA PRO A 4 -11.93 -63.16 16.13
C PRO A 4 -12.11 -61.86 16.92
N LEU A 5 -11.01 -61.37 17.50
CA LEU A 5 -10.89 -60.09 18.17
C LEU A 5 -10.82 -58.98 17.10
N ILE A 6 -11.90 -58.23 16.91
CA ILE A 6 -11.92 -57.07 16.00
C ILE A 6 -11.35 -55.87 16.77
N ILE A 7 -10.08 -55.55 16.51
CA ILE A 7 -9.44 -54.33 16.99
C ILE A 7 -9.92 -53.19 16.09
N SER A 8 -10.85 -52.39 16.60
CA SER A 8 -11.34 -51.18 15.94
C SER A 8 -10.31 -50.05 16.15
N CYS A 9 -9.43 -49.86 15.17
CA CYS A 9 -8.57 -48.68 15.09
C CYS A 9 -9.43 -47.46 14.73
N PHE A 10 -9.82 -46.67 15.74
CA PHE A 10 -10.29 -45.31 15.52
C PHE A 10 -9.15 -44.48 14.95
N VAL A 11 -9.15 -44.28 13.64
CA VAL A 11 -8.29 -43.29 12.98
C VAL A 11 -8.79 -41.93 13.42
N LEU A 12 -8.11 -41.32 14.39
CA LEU A 12 -8.32 -39.93 14.76
C LEU A 12 -7.92 -39.08 13.55
N VAL A 13 -8.90 -38.74 12.71
CA VAL A 13 -8.74 -37.70 11.70
C VAL A 13 -8.53 -36.40 12.47
N GLY A 14 -7.27 -36.06 12.70
CA GLY A 14 -6.88 -34.82 13.35
C GLY A 14 -7.50 -33.66 12.60
N CYS A 15 -8.20 -32.77 13.32
CA CYS A 15 -8.69 -31.53 12.77
C CYS A 15 -7.48 -30.75 12.24
N GLN A 16 -7.24 -30.78 10.92
CA GLN A 16 -6.29 -29.88 10.29
C GLN A 16 -6.82 -28.48 10.49
N SER A 17 -6.17 -27.72 11.38
CA SER A 17 -6.44 -26.29 11.52
C SER A 17 -6.16 -25.63 10.18
N THR A 18 -7.12 -24.86 9.66
CA THR A 18 -6.93 -24.07 8.45
C THR A 18 -5.67 -23.20 8.59
N PRO A 19 -4.78 -23.17 7.58
CA PRO A 19 -3.58 -22.35 7.63
C PRO A 19 -3.93 -20.88 7.85
N TYR A 20 -3.09 -20.21 8.62
CA TYR A 20 -3.31 -18.83 9.05
C TYR A 20 -1.98 -18.09 9.07
N ALA A 21 -2.04 -16.76 9.01
CA ALA A 21 -0.88 -15.93 9.34
C ALA A 21 -1.09 -15.29 10.72
N MET A 22 -0.01 -14.80 11.31
CA MET A 22 -0.04 -14.14 12.60
C MET A 22 0.62 -12.77 12.49
N ILE A 23 -0.05 -11.74 13.01
CA ILE A 23 0.62 -10.48 13.30
C ILE A 23 0.91 -10.42 14.81
N ASP A 24 2.15 -10.07 15.14
CA ASP A 24 2.69 -10.04 16.49
C ASP A 24 3.33 -8.67 16.77
N GLY A 25 2.63 -7.86 17.56
CA GLY A 25 3.03 -6.53 17.99
C GLY A 25 3.72 -6.50 19.36
N SER A 26 4.00 -7.66 19.98
CA SER A 26 4.48 -7.73 21.38
C SER A 26 6.01 -7.75 21.54
N GLN A 27 6.77 -7.49 20.46
CA GLN A 27 8.20 -7.77 20.39
C GLN A 27 9.03 -6.49 20.21
N SER A 28 8.77 -5.45 21.00
CA SER A 28 9.66 -4.28 21.03
C SER A 28 11.09 -4.69 21.41
N LYS A 29 12.09 -4.21 20.66
CA LYS A 29 13.49 -4.43 21.01
C LYS A 29 13.85 -3.56 22.22
N ILE A 30 14.01 -4.16 23.40
CA ILE A 30 14.31 -3.45 24.66
C ILE A 30 15.58 -2.58 24.55
N SER A 31 16.54 -2.98 23.72
CA SER A 31 17.78 -2.22 23.48
C SER A 31 17.60 -1.00 22.57
N ASP A 32 16.46 -0.84 21.93
CA ASP A 32 16.12 0.25 21.02
C ASP A 32 15.13 1.18 21.75
N ALA A 33 15.64 2.28 22.31
CA ALA A 33 14.90 3.16 23.23
C ALA A 33 13.66 3.83 22.60
N ASP A 34 13.56 3.79 21.28
CA ASP A 34 12.46 4.35 20.51
C ASP A 34 11.53 3.28 19.91
N ASN A 35 11.70 2.03 20.33
CA ASN A 35 10.95 0.88 19.85
C ASN A 35 9.93 0.42 20.89
N TYR A 36 8.66 0.40 20.50
CA TYR A 36 7.54 0.09 21.38
C TYR A 36 6.63 -0.97 20.75
N ASN A 37 5.85 -1.63 21.61
CA ASN A 37 4.85 -2.57 21.13
C ASN A 37 3.76 -1.85 20.35
N VAL A 38 3.06 -2.61 19.51
CA VAL A 38 1.86 -2.16 18.82
C VAL A 38 0.67 -3.02 19.20
N GLU A 39 -0.44 -2.35 19.49
CA GLU A 39 -1.74 -2.95 19.71
C GLU A 39 -2.53 -2.98 18.40
N ILE A 40 -3.15 -4.12 18.12
CA ILE A 40 -4.02 -4.30 16.96
C ILE A 40 -5.41 -3.79 17.34
N ILE A 41 -5.80 -2.69 16.71
CA ILE A 41 -7.05 -1.96 16.96
C ILE A 41 -8.14 -2.37 15.98
N ALA A 42 -7.80 -2.65 14.73
CA ALA A 42 -8.76 -3.16 13.75
C ALA A 42 -8.05 -3.94 12.65
N ILE A 43 -8.79 -4.86 12.02
CA ILE A 43 -8.34 -5.56 10.81
C ILE A 43 -9.50 -5.51 9.82
N ASP A 44 -9.24 -4.96 8.63
CA ASP A 44 -10.25 -4.77 7.58
C ASP A 44 -11.48 -4.00 8.08
N GLY A 45 -11.24 -2.98 8.91
CA GLY A 45 -12.30 -2.18 9.55
C GLY A 45 -13.02 -2.87 10.72
N ALA A 46 -12.80 -4.16 10.96
CA ALA A 46 -13.37 -4.87 12.11
C ALA A 46 -12.53 -4.63 13.37
N PHE A 47 -13.10 -3.93 14.34
CA PHE A 47 -12.45 -3.59 15.61
C PHE A 47 -11.95 -4.83 16.35
N GLN A 48 -10.70 -4.76 16.80
CA GLN A 48 -10.03 -5.73 17.64
C GLN A 48 -9.76 -5.04 18.99
N SER A 49 -10.00 -5.75 20.09
CA SER A 49 -9.82 -5.22 21.45
C SER A 49 -8.33 -5.07 21.83
N GLY A 50 -7.59 -4.17 21.17
CA GLY A 50 -6.22 -3.78 21.54
C GLY A 50 -5.26 -4.95 21.73
N LYS A 51 -5.41 -6.02 20.94
CA LYS A 51 -4.63 -7.25 21.14
C LYS A 51 -3.22 -7.06 20.61
N LEU A 52 -2.21 -7.54 21.32
CA LEU A 52 -0.83 -7.53 20.81
C LEU A 52 -0.59 -8.60 19.73
N THR A 53 -1.37 -9.68 19.73
CA THR A 53 -1.24 -10.74 18.72
C THR A 53 -2.60 -11.13 18.15
N LYS A 54 -2.63 -11.45 16.86
CA LYS A 54 -3.85 -11.90 16.19
C LYS A 54 -3.53 -12.85 15.05
N ASN A 55 -4.26 -13.96 15.00
CA ASN A 55 -4.32 -14.80 13.82
C ASN A 55 -5.20 -14.10 12.78
N ILE A 56 -4.67 -13.97 11.58
CA ILE A 56 -5.34 -13.42 10.41
C ILE A 56 -5.44 -14.49 9.34
N LYS A 57 -6.45 -14.37 8.49
CA LYS A 57 -6.54 -15.24 7.34
C LYS A 57 -5.35 -14.94 6.41
N PRO A 58 -4.90 -15.91 5.62
CA PRO A 58 -4.04 -15.61 4.49
C PRO A 58 -4.76 -14.61 3.56
N GLY A 59 -4.00 -13.75 2.87
CA GLY A 59 -4.53 -12.71 1.99
C GLY A 59 -4.16 -11.29 2.38
N TYR A 60 -4.72 -10.31 1.68
CA TYR A 60 -4.45 -8.91 1.97
C TYR A 60 -5.37 -8.36 3.05
N HIS A 61 -4.77 -7.64 3.98
CA HIS A 61 -5.42 -7.05 5.13
C HIS A 61 -4.96 -5.61 5.36
N THR A 62 -5.87 -4.77 5.84
CA THR A 62 -5.51 -3.47 6.42
C THR A 62 -5.51 -3.59 7.94
N VAL A 63 -4.32 -3.55 8.55
CA VAL A 63 -4.18 -3.72 10.00
C VAL A 63 -3.96 -2.37 10.67
N HIS A 64 -4.92 -1.94 11.47
CA HIS A 64 -4.83 -0.70 12.23
C HIS A 64 -4.10 -0.97 13.54
N LEU A 65 -2.98 -0.30 13.73
CA LEU A 65 -2.05 -0.47 14.84
C LEU A 65 -1.96 0.80 15.67
N SER A 66 -1.96 0.69 16.99
CA SER A 66 -1.64 1.79 17.91
C SER A 66 -0.36 1.48 18.65
N THR A 67 0.50 2.47 18.84
CA THR A 67 1.70 2.32 19.68
C THR A 67 1.34 2.25 21.16
N THR A 68 2.08 1.46 21.93
CA THR A 68 2.08 1.52 23.41
C THR A 68 3.08 2.57 23.94
N GLY A 69 3.83 3.21 23.05
CA GLY A 69 4.84 4.21 23.37
C GLY A 69 4.22 5.52 23.89
N PRO A 70 5.03 6.37 24.55
CA PRO A 70 4.56 7.62 25.10
C PRO A 70 4.17 8.61 23.99
N LEU A 71 2.91 9.04 23.98
CA LEU A 71 2.41 10.14 23.16
C LEU A 71 2.28 11.40 24.02
N ARG A 72 2.74 12.55 23.52
CA ARG A 72 2.65 13.84 24.24
C ARG A 72 1.21 14.36 24.26
N SER A 73 0.44 14.09 23.20
CA SER A 73 -0.96 14.51 23.10
C SER A 73 -1.92 13.40 23.53
N LYS A 74 -2.71 13.64 24.60
CA LYS A 74 -3.81 12.73 25.02
C LYS A 74 -4.91 12.57 23.95
N LYS A 75 -4.95 13.43 22.92
CA LYS A 75 -5.91 13.36 21.80
C LYS A 75 -5.36 12.64 20.58
N ALA A 76 -4.07 12.33 20.52
CA ALA A 76 -3.49 11.59 19.42
C ALA A 76 -3.81 10.10 19.60
N SER A 77 -4.95 9.63 19.12
CA SER A 77 -5.03 8.23 18.70
C SER A 77 -4.16 8.12 17.44
N SER A 78 -2.85 7.99 17.60
CA SER A 78 -1.96 7.79 16.46
C SER A 78 -2.11 6.33 16.03
N THR A 79 -3.25 5.98 15.46
CA THR A 79 -3.44 4.67 14.84
C THR A 79 -2.82 4.74 13.45
N LEU A 80 -1.91 3.83 13.13
CA LEU A 80 -1.36 3.69 11.80
C LEU A 80 -1.92 2.44 11.11
N VAL A 81 -2.18 2.54 9.81
CA VAL A 81 -2.62 1.43 8.96
C VAL A 81 -1.40 0.72 8.37
N TYR A 82 -1.26 -0.57 8.66
CA TYR A 82 -0.27 -1.46 8.10
C TYR A 82 -0.91 -2.33 7.00
N PRO A 83 -0.60 -2.09 5.71
CA PRO A 83 -1.03 -2.98 4.64
C PRO A 83 -0.27 -4.30 4.74
N LEU A 84 -0.96 -5.41 4.96
CA LEU A 84 -0.32 -6.70 5.14
C LEU A 84 -0.84 -7.69 4.09
N LEU A 85 0.05 -8.18 3.22
CA LEU A 85 -0.20 -9.40 2.45
C LEU A 85 0.25 -10.60 3.28
N ALA A 86 -0.70 -11.17 4.02
CA ALA A 86 -0.49 -12.26 4.95
C ALA A 86 -0.30 -13.59 4.22
N LYS A 87 0.91 -14.15 4.25
CA LYS A 87 1.22 -15.48 3.73
C LYS A 87 0.78 -16.56 4.71
N GLU A 88 0.41 -17.73 4.18
CA GLU A 88 0.08 -18.88 5.02
C GLU A 88 1.25 -19.23 5.95
N CYS A 89 0.92 -19.54 7.20
CA CYS A 89 1.87 -20.00 8.21
C CYS A 89 3.02 -19.03 8.47
N MET A 90 2.84 -17.74 8.19
CA MET A 90 3.83 -16.69 8.45
C MET A 90 3.46 -15.88 9.68
N ARG A 91 4.46 -15.58 10.50
CA ARG A 91 4.38 -14.60 11.59
C ARG A 91 5.11 -13.34 11.20
N TYR A 92 4.39 -12.23 11.20
CA TYR A 92 4.89 -10.88 11.01
C TYR A 92 5.08 -10.21 12.36
N VAL A 93 6.32 -9.96 12.73
CA VAL A 93 6.66 -9.26 13.97
C VAL A 93 6.82 -7.79 13.64
N VAL A 94 5.96 -6.97 14.23
CA VAL A 94 5.90 -5.53 13.96
C VAL A 94 6.06 -4.73 15.24
N SER A 95 6.59 -3.52 15.14
CA SER A 95 6.71 -2.61 16.27
C SER A 95 6.51 -1.15 15.86
N ALA A 96 6.36 -0.28 16.84
CA ALA A 96 6.31 1.17 16.65
C ALA A 96 7.71 1.74 16.84
N GLN A 97 8.25 2.41 15.82
CA GLN A 97 9.49 3.17 15.92
C GLN A 97 9.16 4.66 16.00
N HIS A 98 9.48 5.29 17.14
CA HIS A 98 9.26 6.72 17.33
C HIS A 98 10.45 7.55 16.84
N GLY A 99 10.17 8.76 16.34
CA GLY A 99 11.20 9.71 15.98
C GLY A 99 11.94 10.26 17.23
N PRO A 100 13.24 10.56 17.13
CA PRO A 100 14.03 11.05 18.25
C PRO A 100 13.56 12.43 18.76
N SER A 101 13.07 13.29 17.84
CA SER A 101 12.69 14.67 18.14
C SER A 101 11.21 14.82 18.51
N ASN A 102 10.34 14.00 17.92
CA ASN A 102 8.90 14.04 18.14
C ASN A 102 8.36 12.65 18.46
N LYS A 103 7.95 12.45 19.71
CA LYS A 103 7.38 11.18 20.17
C LYS A 103 5.96 10.96 19.64
N ASP A 104 5.30 11.97 19.08
CA ASP A 104 4.00 11.77 18.43
C ASP A 104 4.15 11.22 17.00
N ASP A 105 5.34 11.39 16.40
CA ASP A 105 5.66 10.82 15.08
C ASP A 105 6.28 9.44 15.28
N TRP A 106 5.60 8.43 14.78
CA TRP A 106 6.12 7.06 14.74
C TRP A 106 5.76 6.38 13.43
N GLU A 107 6.47 5.28 13.15
CA GLU A 107 6.27 4.44 11.98
C GLU A 107 6.20 2.97 12.38
N ILE A 108 5.52 2.17 11.56
CA ILE A 108 5.46 0.72 11.75
C ILE A 108 6.74 0.12 11.16
N LYS A 109 7.46 -0.64 11.97
CA LYS A 109 8.67 -1.35 11.55
C LYS A 109 8.43 -2.85 11.59
N VAL A 110 8.69 -3.53 10.48
CA VAL A 110 8.73 -5.00 10.44
C VAL A 110 10.07 -5.44 11.01
N LEU A 111 10.06 -6.14 12.13
CA LEU A 111 11.26 -6.60 12.82
C LEU A 111 11.70 -7.98 12.35
N ASP A 112 10.74 -8.83 11.99
CA ASP A 112 10.98 -10.23 11.64
C ASP A 112 9.79 -10.81 10.85
N GLU A 113 10.08 -11.72 9.94
CA GLU A 113 9.11 -12.56 9.23
C GLU A 113 9.57 -14.00 9.34
N ARG A 114 8.76 -14.86 9.97
CA ARG A 114 9.16 -16.24 10.26
C ARG A 114 8.00 -17.22 10.18
N LEU A 115 8.33 -18.45 9.80
CA LEU A 115 7.35 -19.53 9.76
C LEU A 115 6.81 -19.85 11.17
N ILE A 116 5.52 -20.17 11.23
CA ILE A 116 4.85 -20.65 12.44
C ILE A 116 5.10 -22.17 12.51
N PRO A 117 5.89 -22.68 13.49
CA PRO A 117 6.35 -24.07 13.48
C PRO A 117 5.23 -25.12 13.50
N ALA A 118 4.07 -24.78 14.06
CA ALA A 118 2.90 -25.66 14.16
C ALA A 118 1.93 -25.56 12.98
N CYS A 119 2.22 -24.72 11.99
CA CYS A 119 1.35 -24.50 10.83
C CYS A 119 1.98 -25.13 9.59
N THR A 120 1.21 -25.95 8.90
CA THR A 120 1.61 -26.51 7.60
C THR A 120 0.87 -25.73 6.51
N PRO A 121 1.59 -25.07 5.57
CA PRO A 121 0.93 -24.37 4.48
C PRO A 121 0.22 -25.38 3.57
N SER A 122 -0.82 -24.92 2.89
CA SER A 122 -1.55 -25.72 1.92
C SER A 122 -0.60 -26.17 0.80
N PRO A 123 -0.75 -27.40 0.25
CA PRO A 123 0.14 -27.95 -0.77
C PRO A 123 0.21 -27.12 -2.06
N ALA A 124 -0.85 -26.38 -2.36
CA ALA A 124 -0.82 -25.24 -3.24
C ALA A 124 -1.11 -24.04 -2.35
N GLU A 125 -0.24 -23.02 -2.34
CA GLU A 125 -0.59 -21.73 -1.77
C GLU A 125 -1.90 -21.35 -2.47
N PRO A 126 -3.06 -21.33 -1.78
CA PRO A 126 -4.26 -20.83 -2.42
C PRO A 126 -3.86 -19.44 -2.88
N GLU A 127 -4.01 -19.19 -4.18
CA GLU A 127 -3.90 -17.84 -4.71
C GLU A 127 -5.02 -17.08 -4.01
N VAL A 128 -4.73 -16.57 -2.81
CA VAL A 128 -5.73 -15.89 -2.01
C VAL A 128 -5.99 -14.65 -2.82
N ALA A 129 -7.13 -14.68 -3.53
CA ALA A 129 -7.55 -13.58 -4.36
C ALA A 129 -7.46 -12.34 -3.48
N VAL A 130 -6.46 -11.51 -3.76
CA VAL A 130 -6.18 -10.30 -3.00
C VAL A 130 -7.46 -9.49 -3.11
N VAL A 131 -8.23 -9.40 -2.02
CA VAL A 131 -9.48 -8.63 -2.04
C VAL A 131 -9.08 -7.17 -2.08
N ILE A 132 -9.01 -6.64 -3.29
CA ILE A 132 -8.75 -5.22 -3.49
C ILE A 132 -10.02 -4.49 -3.03
N PRO A 133 -9.91 -3.51 -2.13
CA PRO A 133 -11.02 -2.68 -1.73
C PRO A 133 -11.39 -1.74 -2.88
N ASP A 134 -12.65 -1.32 -2.94
CA ASP A 134 -13.17 -0.57 -4.10
C ASP A 134 -12.48 0.77 -4.31
N TYR A 135 -11.99 1.41 -3.24
CA TYR A 135 -11.20 2.66 -3.33
C TYR A 135 -9.83 2.49 -4.02
N ALA A 136 -9.34 1.24 -4.16
CA ALA A 136 -8.11 0.90 -4.88
C ALA A 136 -8.38 0.26 -6.25
N LYS A 137 -9.65 0.27 -6.70
CA LYS A 137 -10.09 -0.20 -8.02
C LYS A 137 -10.51 0.98 -8.89
N PRO A 138 -10.31 0.91 -10.21
CA PRO A 138 -10.88 1.90 -11.10
C PRO A 138 -12.41 1.77 -11.11
N PRO A 139 -13.15 2.87 -11.34
CA PRO A 139 -14.61 2.88 -11.36
C PRO A 139 -15.20 2.10 -12.54
N SER A 140 -14.41 1.87 -13.58
CA SER A 140 -14.76 1.09 -14.78
C SER A 140 -13.52 0.37 -15.31
N GLU A 141 -13.71 -0.47 -16.33
CA GLU A 141 -12.60 -1.01 -17.10
C GLU A 141 -11.76 0.14 -17.69
N VAL A 142 -10.43 -0.01 -17.65
CA VAL A 142 -9.47 1.00 -18.08
C VAL A 142 -8.67 0.44 -19.24
N ASN A 143 -8.81 1.08 -20.41
CA ASN A 143 -8.00 0.80 -21.59
C ASN A 143 -6.66 1.56 -21.53
N CYS A 144 -5.76 1.27 -22.47
CA CYS A 144 -4.57 2.08 -22.66
C CYS A 144 -4.96 3.53 -23.04
N LEU A 145 -4.63 4.49 -22.17
CA LEU A 145 -4.88 5.92 -22.39
C LEU A 145 -3.65 6.60 -23.01
N MET A 146 -3.88 7.30 -24.10
CA MET A 146 -2.88 8.12 -24.76
C MET A 146 -2.62 9.42 -23.98
N PRO A 147 -1.44 10.07 -24.13
CA PRO A 147 -1.14 11.32 -23.44
C PRO A 147 -2.17 12.44 -23.62
N SER A 148 -2.87 12.49 -24.76
CA SER A 148 -3.93 13.45 -25.05
C SER A 148 -5.23 13.23 -24.27
N GLN A 149 -5.41 12.03 -23.70
CA GLN A 149 -6.58 11.67 -22.88
C GLN A 149 -6.31 11.87 -21.39
N LEU A 150 -5.04 12.02 -21.00
CA LEU A 150 -4.62 12.25 -19.64
C LEU A 150 -4.78 13.72 -19.27
N ASN A 151 -5.33 13.97 -18.10
CA ASN A 151 -5.61 15.31 -17.58
C ASN A 151 -5.50 15.31 -16.03
N ASN A 152 -5.63 16.47 -15.42
CA ASN A 152 -5.60 16.65 -13.97
C ASN A 152 -6.75 16.06 -13.16
N HIS A 153 -7.76 15.49 -13.81
CA HIS A 153 -8.80 14.68 -13.16
C HIS A 153 -8.47 13.18 -13.18
N THR A 154 -7.41 12.76 -13.88
CA THR A 154 -7.05 11.34 -13.99
C THR A 154 -6.30 10.90 -12.74
N THR A 155 -6.91 10.00 -11.95
CA THR A 155 -6.34 9.57 -10.66
C THR A 155 -5.24 8.52 -10.83
N PRO A 156 -4.33 8.36 -9.85
CA PRO A 156 -3.35 7.28 -9.83
C PRO A 156 -3.96 5.88 -9.96
N VAL A 157 -5.16 5.68 -9.43
CA VAL A 157 -5.92 4.44 -9.60
C VAL A 157 -6.14 4.15 -11.09
N VAL A 158 -6.65 5.12 -11.85
CA VAL A 158 -6.86 4.97 -13.30
C VAL A 158 -5.53 4.89 -14.04
N LEU A 159 -4.57 5.76 -13.71
CA LEU A 159 -3.28 5.83 -14.39
C LEU A 159 -2.52 4.50 -14.33
N PHE A 160 -2.37 3.89 -13.15
CA PHE A 160 -1.65 2.61 -13.06
C PHE A 160 -2.35 1.46 -13.78
N HIS A 161 -3.68 1.43 -13.82
CA HIS A 161 -4.42 0.44 -14.61
C HIS A 161 -4.26 0.69 -16.12
N SER A 162 -4.27 1.96 -16.55
CA SER A 162 -3.96 2.33 -17.94
C SER A 162 -2.54 1.93 -18.32
N VAL A 163 -1.56 2.11 -17.44
CA VAL A 163 -0.16 1.68 -17.68
C VAL A 163 -0.12 0.19 -17.94
N ALA A 164 -0.78 -0.63 -17.12
CA ALA A 164 -0.85 -2.07 -17.33
C ALA A 164 -1.49 -2.42 -18.69
N ALA A 165 -2.61 -1.79 -19.04
CA ALA A 165 -3.27 -1.99 -20.33
C ALA A 165 -2.39 -1.57 -21.53
N CYS A 166 -1.61 -0.49 -21.40
CA CYS A 166 -0.67 -0.06 -22.43
C CYS A 166 0.50 -1.02 -22.59
N ILE A 167 1.04 -1.57 -21.50
CA ILE A 167 2.10 -2.59 -21.56
C ILE A 167 1.61 -3.85 -22.28
N GLN A 168 0.40 -4.32 -21.95
CA GLN A 168 -0.22 -5.46 -22.63
C GLN A 168 -0.44 -5.19 -24.13
N SER A 169 -0.73 -3.94 -24.49
CA SER A 169 -0.88 -3.50 -25.88
C SER A 169 0.45 -3.16 -26.57
N GLN A 170 1.58 -3.31 -25.87
CA GLN A 170 2.93 -2.95 -26.33
C GLN A 170 3.11 -1.46 -26.69
N ASP A 171 2.20 -0.58 -26.24
CA ASP A 171 2.36 0.87 -26.37
C ASP A 171 3.17 1.40 -25.17
N TYR A 172 4.48 1.20 -25.23
CA TYR A 172 5.38 1.62 -24.16
C TYR A 172 5.45 3.14 -24.02
N ASN A 173 5.19 3.92 -25.08
CA ASN A 173 5.19 5.38 -24.99
C ASN A 173 4.01 5.88 -24.15
N ALA A 174 2.81 5.35 -24.39
CA ALA A 174 1.64 5.65 -23.57
C ALA A 174 1.84 5.14 -22.13
N ALA A 175 2.37 3.92 -21.96
CA ALA A 175 2.68 3.37 -20.64
C ALA A 175 3.66 4.24 -19.84
N ILE A 176 4.74 4.72 -20.47
CA ILE A 176 5.75 5.57 -19.82
C ILE A 176 5.15 6.91 -19.40
N ASN A 177 4.39 7.59 -20.27
CA ASN A 177 3.75 8.86 -19.94
C ASN A 177 2.73 8.69 -18.80
N GLY A 178 1.92 7.62 -18.86
CA GLY A 178 0.98 7.27 -17.79
C GLY A 178 1.69 6.99 -16.47
N TYR A 179 2.80 6.25 -16.50
CA TYR A 179 3.58 5.93 -15.29
C TYR A 179 4.26 7.17 -14.70
N PHE A 180 4.78 8.05 -15.54
CA PHE A 180 5.41 9.30 -15.14
C PHE A 180 4.41 10.24 -14.47
N LEU A 181 3.22 10.41 -15.07
CA LEU A 181 2.13 11.18 -14.47
C LEU A 181 1.60 10.53 -13.18
N ALA A 182 1.46 9.20 -13.15
CA ALA A 182 1.02 8.47 -11.96
C ALA A 182 1.97 8.71 -10.79
N GLY A 183 3.29 8.62 -11.03
CA GLY A 183 4.30 8.89 -10.01
C GLY A 183 4.20 10.32 -9.48
N ALA A 184 4.08 11.30 -10.38
CA ALA A 184 3.92 12.71 -10.00
C ALA A 184 2.69 12.92 -9.12
N TYR A 185 1.55 12.37 -9.52
CA TYR A 185 0.29 12.53 -8.80
C TYR A 185 0.28 11.80 -7.46
N VAL A 186 0.86 10.60 -7.39
CA VAL A 186 1.09 9.91 -6.12
C VAL A 186 1.94 10.77 -5.19
N TYR A 187 3.07 11.30 -5.65
CA TYR A 187 3.95 12.09 -4.81
C TYR A 187 3.29 13.39 -4.35
N PHE A 188 2.58 14.08 -5.24
CA PHE A 188 1.77 15.24 -4.86
C PHE A 188 0.73 14.88 -3.79
N ASP A 189 0.05 13.74 -3.96
CA ASP A 189 -0.97 13.27 -3.03
C ASP A 189 -0.39 12.91 -1.66
N THR A 190 0.82 12.34 -1.59
CA THR A 190 1.49 12.07 -0.31
C THR A 190 1.91 13.35 0.42
N LEU A 191 2.17 14.44 -0.30
CA LEU A 191 2.45 15.76 0.30
C LEU A 191 1.21 16.40 0.91
N ARG A 192 0.03 16.24 0.29
CA ARG A 192 -1.23 16.82 0.79
C ARG A 192 -2.02 15.92 1.75
N VAL A 193 -1.80 14.61 1.73
CA VAL A 193 -2.40 13.66 2.67
C VAL A 193 -1.48 13.48 3.88
N THR A 194 -1.82 14.16 4.98
CA THR A 194 -1.03 14.14 6.23
C THR A 194 -1.01 12.78 6.93
N HIS A 195 -2.04 11.96 6.74
CA HIS A 195 -2.10 10.62 7.31
C HIS A 195 -1.20 9.65 6.52
N LYS A 196 0.08 9.59 6.89
CA LYS A 196 1.11 8.74 6.24
C LYS A 196 0.69 7.29 5.98
N PRO A 197 -0.01 6.59 6.89
CA PRO A 197 -0.41 5.22 6.64
C PRO A 197 -1.39 5.06 5.48
N SER A 198 -2.08 6.12 5.08
CA SER A 198 -2.93 6.11 3.88
C SER A 198 -2.14 5.93 2.60
N HIS A 199 -0.87 6.29 2.59
CA HIS A 199 -0.01 6.19 1.41
C HIS A 199 0.20 4.72 1.00
N ALA A 200 0.01 3.79 1.93
CA ALA A 200 0.02 2.34 1.72
C ALA A 200 -0.87 1.85 0.57
N VAL A 201 -1.98 2.56 0.29
CA VAL A 201 -2.90 2.19 -0.78
C VAL A 201 -2.24 2.20 -2.16
N VAL A 202 -1.18 2.98 -2.35
CA VAL A 202 -0.46 3.07 -3.62
C VAL A 202 0.09 1.70 -4.03
N GLU A 203 0.66 0.96 -3.07
CA GLU A 203 1.18 -0.38 -3.32
C GLU A 203 0.06 -1.36 -3.64
N LEU A 204 -1.13 -1.17 -3.06
CA LEU A 204 -2.30 -1.97 -3.38
C LEU A 204 -2.81 -1.71 -4.81
N ILE A 205 -2.80 -0.44 -5.24
CA ILE A 205 -3.15 -0.06 -6.61
C ILE A 205 -2.17 -0.67 -7.61
N LYS A 206 -0.85 -0.60 -7.35
CA LYS A 206 0.18 -1.24 -8.20
C LYS A 206 0.02 -2.75 -8.26
N LYS A 207 -0.23 -3.40 -7.10
CA LYS A 207 -0.57 -4.83 -7.01
C LYS A 207 -1.77 -5.20 -7.87
N ASN A 208 -2.79 -4.36 -7.87
CA ASN A 208 -4.02 -4.60 -8.64
C ASN A 208 -3.87 -4.31 -10.15
N SER A 209 -2.76 -3.71 -10.58
CA SER A 209 -2.52 -3.26 -11.94
C SER A 209 -1.22 -3.84 -12.52
N ILE A 210 -0.11 -3.11 -12.40
CA ILE A 210 1.18 -3.44 -13.02
C ILE A 210 1.70 -4.81 -12.58
N TRP A 211 1.51 -5.21 -11.32
CA TRP A 211 2.08 -6.48 -10.84
C TRP A 211 1.30 -7.71 -11.30
N LYS A 212 0.15 -7.54 -11.95
CA LYS A 212 -0.56 -8.63 -12.63
C LYS A 212 0.04 -8.97 -13.99
N LEU A 213 0.89 -8.11 -14.53
CA LEU A 213 1.61 -8.39 -15.76
C LEU A 213 2.58 -9.55 -15.55
N SER A 214 2.85 -10.30 -16.62
CA SER A 214 3.88 -11.33 -16.61
C SER A 214 5.26 -10.74 -16.33
N ALA A 215 6.18 -11.57 -15.82
CA ALA A 215 7.56 -11.15 -15.57
C ALA A 215 8.24 -10.58 -16.84
N LEU A 216 7.91 -11.13 -18.01
CA LEU A 216 8.45 -10.65 -19.29
C LEU A 216 7.92 -9.26 -19.66
N GLU A 217 6.62 -9.01 -19.48
CA GLU A 217 6.02 -7.70 -19.71
C GLU A 217 6.60 -6.64 -18.77
N GLN A 218 6.77 -6.98 -17.49
CA GLN A 218 7.41 -6.10 -16.50
C GLN A 218 8.84 -5.78 -16.90
N GLN A 219 9.64 -6.79 -17.26
CA GLN A 219 11.02 -6.61 -17.70
C GLN A 219 11.14 -5.72 -18.95
N HIS A 220 10.28 -5.93 -19.96
CA HIS A 220 10.29 -5.09 -21.16
C HIS A 220 9.94 -3.64 -20.85
N PHE A 221 8.94 -3.43 -19.99
CA PHE A 221 8.56 -2.08 -19.56
C PHE A 221 9.70 -1.42 -18.77
N GLU A 222 10.32 -2.12 -17.83
CA GLU A 222 11.45 -1.61 -17.04
C GLU A 222 12.63 -1.19 -17.94
N GLN A 223 12.95 -1.99 -18.96
CA GLN A 223 13.97 -1.64 -19.94
C GLN A 223 13.61 -0.35 -20.68
N LYS A 224 12.38 -0.24 -21.18
CA LYS A 224 11.92 0.93 -21.94
C LYS A 224 11.85 2.19 -21.06
N LEU A 225 11.45 2.03 -19.80
CA LEU A 225 11.44 3.10 -18.83
C LEU A 225 12.86 3.58 -18.52
N ALA A 226 13.83 2.67 -18.35
CA ALA A 226 15.23 3.03 -18.13
C ALA A 226 15.84 3.78 -19.33
N GLU A 227 15.57 3.32 -20.55
CA GLU A 227 15.96 4.00 -21.79
C GLU A 227 15.37 5.43 -21.84
N PHE A 228 14.08 5.58 -21.53
CA PHE A 228 13.41 6.88 -21.49
C PHE A 228 14.00 7.82 -20.43
N LEU A 229 14.23 7.32 -19.20
CA LEU A 229 14.78 8.12 -18.10
C LEU A 229 16.20 8.63 -18.38
N ALA A 230 16.97 7.91 -19.20
CA ALA A 230 18.31 8.31 -19.66
C ALA A 230 18.28 9.22 -20.90
N SER A 231 17.11 9.48 -21.48
CA SER A 231 16.96 10.24 -22.73
C SER A 231 16.51 11.69 -22.50
N GLU A 232 16.71 12.53 -23.51
CA GLU A 232 16.17 13.90 -23.54
C GLU A 232 14.63 13.94 -23.53
N GLN A 233 13.94 12.82 -23.85
CA GLN A 233 12.48 12.75 -23.81
C GLN A 233 11.93 12.97 -22.40
N LYS A 234 12.72 12.68 -21.35
CA LYS A 234 12.36 12.99 -19.96
C LYS A 234 12.05 14.46 -19.79
N LYS A 235 12.80 15.36 -20.44
CA LYS A 235 12.58 16.80 -20.36
C LYS A 235 11.25 17.19 -21.01
N THR A 236 10.94 16.64 -22.17
CA THR A 236 9.64 16.84 -22.83
C THR A 236 8.49 16.35 -21.96
N ALA A 237 8.66 15.21 -21.28
CA ALA A 237 7.65 14.71 -20.36
C ALA A 237 7.48 15.60 -19.12
N CYS A 238 8.57 16.18 -18.59
CA CYS A 238 8.50 17.19 -17.54
C CYS A 238 7.66 18.41 -17.95
N GLU A 239 7.92 18.94 -19.15
CA GLU A 239 7.15 20.06 -19.71
C GLU A 239 5.69 19.67 -19.89
N TRP A 240 5.41 18.46 -20.40
CA TRP A 240 4.06 17.95 -20.55
C TRP A 240 3.33 17.80 -19.19
N VAL A 241 3.93 17.18 -18.17
CA VAL A 241 3.31 17.07 -16.83
C VAL A 241 3.00 18.46 -16.25
N ALA A 242 3.88 19.44 -16.47
CA ALA A 242 3.62 20.82 -16.06
C ALA A 242 2.40 21.43 -16.79
N THR A 243 2.19 21.11 -18.09
CA THR A 243 0.99 21.57 -18.83
C THR A 243 -0.30 20.86 -18.44
N VAL A 244 -0.21 19.61 -17.98
CA VAL A 244 -1.37 18.87 -17.44
C VAL A 244 -1.86 19.49 -16.13
N ALA A 245 -0.97 20.16 -15.40
CA ALA A 245 -1.19 20.84 -14.12
C ALA A 245 -1.41 19.89 -12.92
N GLU A 246 -1.54 20.50 -11.74
CA GLU A 246 -1.76 19.81 -10.48
C GLU A 246 -3.11 19.08 -10.45
N PRO A 247 -3.22 17.97 -9.69
CA PRO A 247 -4.49 17.27 -9.49
C PRO A 247 -5.66 18.17 -9.08
N ASP A 248 -6.76 18.09 -9.83
CA ASP A 248 -8.05 18.73 -9.51
C ASP A 248 -9.09 17.70 -9.03
N TYR A 249 -8.61 16.67 -8.34
CA TYR A 249 -9.44 15.70 -7.64
C TYR A 249 -9.08 15.63 -6.15
N SER A 250 -10.02 15.13 -5.35
CA SER A 250 -9.75 14.68 -3.98
C SER A 250 -9.03 13.34 -4.00
N PRO A 251 -7.96 13.12 -3.22
CA PRO A 251 -7.24 11.84 -3.16
C PRO A 251 -8.04 10.81 -2.34
N ASP A 252 -9.31 10.60 -2.69
CA ASP A 252 -10.24 9.74 -1.95
C ASP A 252 -9.74 8.30 -1.84
N TYR A 253 -8.98 7.85 -2.84
CA TYR A 253 -8.34 6.55 -2.83
C TYR A 253 -7.38 6.36 -1.64
N MET A 254 -6.79 7.44 -1.10
CA MET A 254 -6.00 7.43 0.14
C MET A 254 -6.83 7.68 1.40
N LEU A 255 -8.00 8.32 1.29
CA LEU A 255 -8.75 8.80 2.46
C LEU A 255 -9.91 7.88 2.85
N GLN A 256 -10.49 7.12 1.91
CA GLN A 256 -11.75 6.40 2.11
C GLN A 256 -11.66 5.26 3.14
N HIS A 257 -10.47 4.73 3.42
CA HIS A 257 -10.26 3.71 4.44
C HIS A 257 -10.10 4.28 5.86
N LEU A 258 -10.09 5.61 6.01
CA LEU A 258 -9.97 6.24 7.32
C LEU A 258 -11.30 6.22 8.08
N PRO A 259 -11.27 6.03 9.41
CA PRO A 259 -12.46 6.25 10.24
C PRO A 259 -12.98 7.68 10.01
N LYS A 260 -14.30 7.89 9.99
CA LYS A 260 -14.91 9.22 9.80
C LYS A 260 -14.39 10.30 10.76
N ALA A 261 -13.85 9.92 11.91
CA ALA A 261 -13.22 10.83 12.88
C ALA A 261 -11.75 11.18 12.58
N GLY A 262 -11.04 10.36 11.80
CA GLY A 262 -9.66 10.60 11.31
C GLY A 262 -9.61 11.18 9.90
N ALA A 263 -10.72 11.14 9.17
CA ALA A 263 -10.92 11.90 7.94
C ALA A 263 -11.20 13.37 8.30
N THR A 264 -10.19 14.13 8.71
CA THR A 264 -10.27 15.59 8.62
C THR A 264 -10.33 15.96 7.14
N SER A 265 -11.54 15.97 6.60
CA SER A 265 -11.92 16.33 5.21
C SER A 265 -11.52 17.73 4.78
N ASN A 266 -10.73 18.45 5.58
CA ASN A 266 -10.46 19.87 5.42
C ASN A 266 -8.97 20.16 5.13
N SER A 267 -8.08 19.15 5.05
CA SER A 267 -6.63 19.42 4.86
C SER A 267 -6.04 18.98 3.50
N ALA A 268 -6.59 17.96 2.84
CA ALA A 268 -6.07 17.48 1.55
C ALA A 268 -6.86 18.03 0.34
N THR A 269 -8.13 18.35 0.54
CA THR A 269 -9.10 18.78 -0.48
C THR A 269 -9.25 20.28 -0.60
N ASP A 270 -9.05 21.01 0.50
CA ASP A 270 -9.26 22.47 0.60
C ASP A 270 -7.92 23.23 0.71
N LEU A 271 -6.95 22.80 -0.09
CA LEU A 271 -5.70 23.54 -0.23
C LEU A 271 -5.94 24.78 -1.08
N SER A 272 -5.46 25.93 -0.62
CA SER A 272 -5.45 27.15 -1.43
C SER A 272 -4.66 26.93 -2.73
N VAL A 273 -5.00 27.70 -3.76
CA VAL A 273 -4.33 27.63 -5.08
C VAL A 273 -2.81 27.76 -4.93
N ASP A 274 -2.35 28.69 -4.10
CA ASP A 274 -0.90 28.91 -3.87
C ASP A 274 -0.21 27.70 -3.22
N ILE A 275 -0.88 27.03 -2.27
CA ILE A 275 -0.33 25.84 -1.62
C ILE A 275 -0.29 24.69 -2.63
N LYS A 276 -1.36 24.47 -3.41
CA LYS A 276 -1.37 23.43 -4.47
C LYS A 276 -0.23 23.66 -5.47
N ALA A 277 -0.08 24.88 -5.97
CA ALA A 277 1.01 25.24 -6.88
C ALA A 277 2.39 25.00 -6.26
N THR A 278 2.57 25.34 -4.98
CA THR A 278 3.82 25.10 -4.24
C THR A 278 4.15 23.61 -4.13
N LEU A 279 3.18 22.78 -3.73
CA LEU A 279 3.37 21.33 -3.61
C LEU A 279 3.60 20.67 -4.97
N PHE A 280 2.94 21.14 -6.02
CA PHE A 280 3.13 20.61 -7.37
C PHE A 280 4.49 21.01 -7.94
N ASN A 281 4.96 22.23 -7.70
CA ASN A 281 6.33 22.62 -8.04
C ASN A 281 7.38 21.77 -7.30
N ALA A 282 7.15 21.45 -6.03
CA ALA A 282 7.99 20.51 -5.29
C ALA A 282 7.95 19.10 -5.91
N THR A 283 6.79 18.65 -6.39
CA THR A 283 6.66 17.37 -7.12
C THR A 283 7.48 17.34 -8.40
N LEU A 284 7.38 18.38 -9.23
CA LEU A 284 8.15 18.49 -10.46
C LEU A 284 9.66 18.51 -10.17
N LYS A 285 10.08 19.29 -9.18
CA LYS A 285 11.50 19.47 -8.86
C LYS A 285 12.10 18.29 -8.10
N ASP A 286 11.52 17.93 -6.96
CA ASP A 286 12.13 17.05 -5.98
C ASP A 286 11.88 15.56 -6.31
N TYR A 287 10.73 15.25 -6.92
CA TYR A 287 10.40 13.87 -7.30
C TYR A 287 10.79 13.55 -8.75
N LEU A 288 10.35 14.35 -9.74
CA LEU A 288 10.67 14.06 -11.14
C LEU A 288 12.07 14.53 -11.56
N GLY A 289 12.69 15.44 -10.79
CA GLY A 289 13.96 16.07 -11.18
C GLY A 289 13.81 16.95 -12.41
N CYS A 290 12.64 17.57 -12.59
CA CYS A 290 12.39 18.49 -13.69
C CYS A 290 13.13 19.81 -13.47
N PRO A 291 13.68 20.43 -14.52
CA PRO A 291 14.22 21.78 -14.43
C PRO A 291 13.11 22.74 -13.99
N SER A 292 13.45 23.71 -13.13
CA SER A 292 12.48 24.71 -12.67
C SER A 292 11.74 25.33 -13.86
N PRO A 293 10.40 25.47 -13.79
CA PRO A 293 9.67 26.22 -14.79
C PRO A 293 10.34 27.58 -14.95
N LYS A 294 10.68 27.97 -16.17
CA LYS A 294 11.15 29.34 -16.41
C LYS A 294 10.03 30.28 -15.99
N ALA A 295 10.33 31.14 -15.02
CA ALA A 295 9.45 32.22 -14.58
C ALA A 295 9.07 33.14 -15.73
#